data_AF-A0AAU9XA34-F1
#
_entry.id   AF-A0AAU9XA34-F1
#
_cell.length_a   1.000
_cell.length_b   1.000
_cell.length_c   1.000
_cell.angle_alpha   90.00
_cell.angle_beta   90.00
_cell.angle_gamma   90.00
#
_symmetry.space_group_name_H-M   'P 1'
#
loop_
_entity.id
_entity.type
_entity.pdbx_description
1 polymer ?
#
loop_
_entity_poly.entity_id
_entity_poly.type
_entity_poly.pdbx_seq_one_letter_code
_entity_poly.pdbx_strand_id
1 'polypeptide(L)'
;MGYDESTAQGVLNETITNGWLDRQTRAVILEFAVFNVNTNLISVATYFYEALATGAAYTTRRIETLELYSTESGALMFFLIGQFLFMAMVLFYFIVMLVHLYQQRLAF
;
A
#
# COMPACT_ATOMS: atom_id res chain seq x y z
N MET A 1 17.28 12.86 1.13
CA MET A 1 17.38 13.83 2.24
C MET A 1 18.29 13.18 3.26
N GLY A 2 19.39 13.79 3.68
CA GLY A 2 20.41 13.12 4.49
C GLY A 2 19.86 12.48 5.78
N TYR A 3 20.62 11.55 6.37
CA TYR A 3 20.25 10.90 7.63
C TYR A 3 20.22 11.88 8.82
N ASP A 4 21.05 12.93 8.77
CA ASP A 4 21.09 13.98 9.77
C ASP A 4 20.18 15.14 9.39
N GLU A 5 19.54 15.74 10.40
CA GLU A 5 18.65 16.88 10.23
C GLU A 5 19.36 18.06 9.54
N SER A 6 20.60 18.37 9.92
CA SER A 6 21.37 19.47 9.32
C SER A 6 21.61 19.26 7.83
N THR A 7 21.92 18.03 7.43
CA THR A 7 22.13 17.65 6.03
C THR A 7 20.82 17.67 5.26
N ALA A 8 19.73 17.17 5.86
CA ALA A 8 18.40 17.23 5.25
C ALA A 8 17.94 18.68 5.02
N GLN A 9 18.12 19.56 6.01
CA GLN A 9 17.81 20.99 5.90
C GLN A 9 18.67 21.68 4.83
N GLY A 10 19.96 21.35 4.75
CA GLY A 10 20.84 21.87 3.70
C GLY A 10 20.35 21.52 2.29
N VAL A 11 20.03 20.25 2.05
CA VAL A 11 19.51 19.78 0.76
C VAL A 11 18.15 20.42 0.44
N LEU A 12 17.26 20.55 1.43
CA LEU A 12 15.96 21.21 1.23
C LEU A 12 16.13 22.68 0.84
N ASN A 13 16.99 23.41 1.55
CA ASN A 13 17.22 24.83 1.28
C ASN A 13 17.85 25.04 -0.11
N GLU A 14 18.81 24.21 -0.49
CA GLU A 14 19.40 24.23 -1.83
C GLU A 14 18.37 23.96 -2.93
N THR A 15 17.54 22.93 -2.74
CA THR A 15 16.52 22.51 -3.70
C THR A 15 15.46 23.60 -3.91
N ILE A 16 15.03 24.25 -2.82
CA ILE A 16 14.08 25.38 -2.86
C ILE A 16 14.71 26.59 -3.54
N THR A 17 15.95 26.94 -3.17
CA THR A 17 16.67 28.11 -3.72
C THR A 17 16.93 27.95 -5.23
N ASN A 18 17.15 26.72 -5.69
CA ASN A 18 17.34 26.39 -7.10
C ASN A 18 16.01 26.33 -7.89
N GLY A 19 14.88 26.67 -7.29
CA GLY A 19 13.59 26.73 -7.98
C GLY A 19 13.03 25.36 -8.37
N TRP A 20 13.39 24.30 -7.65
CA TRP A 20 12.90 22.94 -7.92
C TRP A 20 11.38 22.81 -7.83
N LEU A 21 10.75 23.65 -6.99
CA LEU A 21 9.31 23.74 -6.85
C LEU A 21 8.84 25.05 -7.48
N ASP A 22 8.46 24.97 -8.75
CA ASP A 22 8.08 26.11 -9.58
C ASP A 22 6.63 25.99 -10.08
N ARG A 23 6.17 26.95 -10.89
CA ARG A 23 4.82 26.93 -11.48
C ARG A 23 4.63 25.78 -12.49
N GLN A 24 5.70 25.18 -12.97
CA GLN A 24 5.66 24.05 -13.90
C GLN A 24 5.56 22.71 -13.17
N THR A 25 5.92 22.67 -11.88
CA THR A 25 5.80 21.49 -11.03
C THR A 25 4.33 21.13 -10.86
N ARG A 26 3.96 19.93 -11.31
CA ARG A 26 2.57 19.43 -11.27
C ARG A 26 2.30 18.47 -10.14
N ALA A 27 3.29 17.72 -9.70
CA ALA A 27 3.16 16.82 -8.58
C ALA A 27 4.49 16.72 -7.82
N VAL A 28 4.41 16.69 -6.50
CA VAL A 28 5.50 16.40 -5.58
C VAL A 28 5.09 15.20 -4.76
N ILE A 29 5.95 14.18 -4.74
CA ILE A 29 5.73 12.95 -3.99
C ILE A 29 6.77 12.88 -2.89
N LEU A 30 6.32 12.76 -1.65
CA LEU A 30 7.15 12.53 -0.48
C LEU A 30 6.83 11.15 0.08
N GLU A 31 7.77 10.22 -0.05
CA GLU A 31 7.63 8.86 0.45
C GLU A 31 8.68 8.57 1.52
N PHE A 32 8.24 8.02 2.65
CA PHE A 32 9.14 7.50 3.69
C PHE A 32 8.54 6.27 4.36
N ALA A 33 9.42 5.39 4.84
CA ALA A 33 9.03 4.18 5.57
C ALA A 33 9.54 4.25 7.01
N VAL A 34 8.70 3.87 7.96
CA VAL A 34 9.03 3.77 9.38
C VAL A 34 8.86 2.32 9.82
N PHE A 35 9.91 1.74 10.40
CA PHE A 35 9.88 0.39 10.93
C PHE A 35 9.74 0.40 12.46
N ASN A 36 8.77 -0.35 12.98
CA ASN A 36 8.59 -0.55 14.40
C ASN A 36 9.04 -1.96 14.81
N VAL A 37 10.18 -2.04 15.50
CA VAL A 37 10.78 -3.32 15.93
C VAL A 37 9.89 -4.08 16.92
N ASN A 38 9.11 -3.37 17.76
CA ASN A 38 8.30 -4.00 18.81
C ASN A 38 7.10 -4.78 18.25
N THR A 39 6.50 -4.26 17.18
CA THR A 39 5.33 -4.88 16.51
C THR A 39 5.69 -5.55 15.20
N ASN A 40 6.94 -5.40 14.74
CA ASN A 40 7.43 -5.85 13.45
C ASN A 40 6.63 -5.33 12.24
N LEU A 41 6.06 -4.14 12.40
CA LEU A 41 5.29 -3.44 11.39
C LEU A 41 6.18 -2.43 10.67
N ILE A 42 6.14 -2.46 9.34
CA ILE A 42 6.63 -1.37 8.50
C ILE A 42 5.45 -0.51 8.07
N SER A 43 5.54 0.80 8.25
CA SER A 43 4.54 1.75 7.78
C SER A 43 5.15 2.65 6.71
N VAL A 44 4.66 2.53 5.49
CA VAL A 44 5.03 3.38 4.35
C VAL A 44 4.03 4.52 4.27
N ALA A 45 4.53 5.75 4.38
CA ALA A 45 3.73 6.95 4.24
C ALA A 45 4.13 7.67 2.94
N THR A 46 3.15 7.86 2.06
CA THR A 46 3.31 8.58 0.81
C THR A 46 2.39 9.80 0.82
N TYR A 47 2.98 10.98 0.64
CA TYR A 47 2.28 12.25 0.50
C TYR A 47 2.38 12.72 -0.95
N PHE A 48 1.23 12.98 -1.55
CA PHE A 48 1.08 13.53 -2.88
C PHE A 48 0.63 14.98 -2.75
N TYR A 49 1.41 15.90 -3.29
CA TYR A 49 1.03 17.28 -3.50
C TYR A 49 0.88 17.53 -4.99
N GLU A 50 -0.32 17.81 -5.46
CA GLU A 50 -0.63 18.04 -6.87
C GLU A 50 -0.99 19.51 -7.09
N ALA A 51 -0.32 20.17 -8.03
CA ALA A 51 -0.57 21.55 -8.42
C ALA A 51 -1.24 21.61 -9.81
N LEU A 52 -2.52 21.99 -9.84
CA LEU A 52 -3.30 22.09 -11.06
C LEU A 52 -2.85 23.28 -11.92
N ALA A 53 -3.12 23.17 -13.23
CA ALA A 53 -2.92 24.26 -14.18
C ALA A 53 -3.77 25.51 -13.88
N THR A 54 -4.87 25.35 -13.14
CA THR A 54 -5.76 26.43 -12.70
C THR A 54 -5.24 27.20 -11.48
N GLY A 55 -4.13 26.76 -10.87
CA GLY A 55 -3.57 27.35 -9.66
C GLY A 55 -4.10 26.77 -8.35
N ALA A 56 -5.05 25.83 -8.40
CA ALA A 56 -5.46 25.03 -7.24
C ALA A 56 -4.41 23.98 -6.90
N ALA A 57 -4.33 23.58 -5.63
CA ALA A 57 -3.48 22.48 -5.18
C ALA A 57 -4.27 21.45 -4.37
N TYR A 58 -3.96 20.16 -4.54
CA TYR A 58 -4.54 19.06 -3.78
C TYR A 58 -3.45 18.30 -3.05
N THR A 59 -3.73 17.96 -1.78
CA THR A 59 -2.85 17.12 -0.96
C THR A 59 -3.55 15.82 -0.63
N THR A 60 -2.95 14.70 -1.01
CA THR A 60 -3.42 13.36 -0.66
C THR A 60 -2.37 12.65 0.16
N ARG A 61 -2.80 12.00 1.24
CA ARG A 61 -1.92 11.17 2.08
C ARG A 61 -2.37 9.72 1.99
N ARG A 62 -1.42 8.83 1.73
CA ARG A 62 -1.61 7.38 1.80
C ARG A 62 -0.66 6.83 2.86
N ILE A 63 -1.20 6.06 3.79
CA ILE A 63 -0.41 5.35 4.80
C ILE A 63 -0.74 3.88 4.64
N GLU A 64 0.29 3.07 4.40
CA GLU A 64 0.16 1.62 4.29
C GLU A 64 1.01 0.98 5.38
N THR A 65 0.38 0.17 6.21
CA THR A 65 1.06 -0.59 7.26
C THR A 65 1.08 -2.05 6.87
N LEU A 66 2.28 -2.63 6.84
CA LEU A 66 2.54 -4.01 6.45
C LEU A 66 3.30 -4.71 7.58
N GLU A 67 3.02 -5.98 7.82
CA GLU A 67 3.84 -6.84 8.67
C GLU A 67 5.08 -7.28 7.89
N LEU A 68 6.27 -6.92 8.36
CA LEU A 68 7.52 -7.22 7.65
C LEU A 68 7.95 -8.68 7.88
N TYR A 69 7.83 -9.16 9.12
CA TYR A 69 7.80 -10.58 9.41
C TYR A 69 6.59 -10.90 10.27
N SER A 70 5.86 -11.92 9.88
CA SER A 70 4.75 -12.41 10.65
C SER A 70 5.31 -13.20 11.84
N THR A 71 5.47 -12.53 12.98
CA THR A 71 6.20 -13.06 14.14
C THR A 71 5.33 -13.92 15.08
N GLU A 72 4.00 -13.85 14.93
CA GLU A 72 3.05 -14.63 15.74
C GLU A 72 2.81 -16.01 15.10
N SER A 73 3.78 -16.93 15.22
CA SER A 73 3.74 -18.26 14.59
C SER A 73 2.44 -19.04 14.84
N GLY A 74 1.85 -18.90 16.04
CA GLY A 74 0.58 -19.53 16.39
C GLY A 74 -0.64 -18.91 15.70
N ALA A 75 -0.76 -17.58 15.71
CA ALA A 75 -1.86 -16.88 15.05
C ALA A 75 -1.81 -17.08 13.52
N LEU A 76 -0.61 -17.13 12.95
CA LEU A 76 -0.40 -17.37 11.53
C LEU A 76 -0.77 -18.79 11.13
N MET A 77 -0.39 -19.80 11.92
CA MET A 77 -0.80 -21.18 11.64
C MET A 77 -2.33 -21.30 11.66
N PHE A 78 -3.00 -20.70 12.64
CA PHE A 78 -4.46 -20.69 12.69
C PHE A 78 -5.07 -19.98 11.47
N PHE A 79 -4.53 -18.81 11.11
CA PHE A 79 -4.96 -18.06 9.92
C PHE A 79 -4.77 -18.87 8.63
N LEU A 80 -3.61 -19.52 8.45
CA LEU A 80 -3.32 -20.35 7.28
C LEU A 80 -4.24 -21.56 7.17
N ILE A 81 -4.55 -22.22 8.28
CA ILE A 81 -5.53 -23.33 8.32
C ILE A 81 -6.91 -22.82 7.91
N GLY A 82 -7.35 -21.69 8.46
CA GLY A 82 -8.62 -21.05 8.10
C GLY A 82 -8.68 -20.66 6.62
N GLN A 83 -7.61 -20.09 6.09
CA GLN A 83 -7.48 -19.72 4.69
C GLN A 83 -7.55 -20.96 3.78
N PHE A 84 -6.90 -22.05 4.16
CA PHE A 84 -6.96 -23.32 3.42
C PHE A 84 -8.38 -23.89 3.40
N LEU A 85 -9.06 -23.94 4.55
CA LEU A 85 -10.45 -24.40 4.65
C LEU A 85 -11.40 -23.53 3.81
N PHE A 86 -11.22 -22.21 3.86
CA PHE A 86 -11.99 -21.28 3.04
C PHE A 86 -11.77 -21.53 1.54
N MET A 87 -10.52 -21.71 1.10
CA MET A 87 -10.19 -22.00 -0.31
C MET A 87 -10.79 -23.33 -0.77
N ALA A 88 -10.75 -24.37 0.07
CA ALA A 88 -11.37 -25.65 -0.19
C ALA A 88 -12.89 -25.53 -0.32
N MET A 89 -13.53 -24.76 0.56
CA MET A 89 -14.97 -24.49 0.50
C MET A 89 -15.36 -23.77 -0.79
N VAL A 90 -14.61 -22.74 -1.18
CA VAL A 90 -14.84 -21.99 -2.44
C VAL A 90 -14.71 -22.92 -3.65
N LEU A 91 -13.67 -23.77 -3.70
CA LEU A 91 -13.50 -24.74 -4.79
C LEU A 91 -14.64 -25.76 -4.85
N PHE A 92 -15.08 -26.27 -3.70
CA PHE A 92 -16.21 -27.19 -3.63
C PHE A 92 -17.48 -26.56 -4.22
N TYR A 93 -17.87 -25.37 -3.76
CA TYR A 93 -19.05 -24.68 -4.29
C TYR A 93 -18.90 -24.30 -5.76
N PHE A 94 -17.69 -23.94 -6.19
CA PHE A 94 -17.40 -23.67 -7.59
C PHE A 94 -17.66 -24.90 -8.48
N ILE A 95 -17.20 -26.08 -8.06
CA ILE A 95 -17.45 -27.34 -8.78
C ILE A 95 -18.94 -27.67 -8.80
N VAL A 96 -19.63 -27.56 -7.65
CA VAL A 96 -21.08 -27.81 -7.57
C VAL A 96 -21.86 -26.89 -8.51
N MET A 97 -21.51 -25.60 -8.52
CA MET A 97 -22.10 -24.61 -9.40
C MET A 97 -21.85 -24.93 -10.88
N LEU A 98 -20.64 -25.34 -11.25
CA LEU A 98 -20.34 -25.77 -12.61
C LEU A 98 -21.18 -26.98 -13.01
N VAL A 99 -21.26 -28.00 -12.17
CA VAL A 99 -22.09 -29.20 -12.44
C VAL A 99 -23.56 -28.83 -12.62
N HIS A 100 -24.11 -27.98 -11.76
CA HIS A 100 -25.48 -27.48 -11.90
C HIS A 100 -25.69 -26.73 -13.21
N LEU A 101 -24.73 -25.87 -13.59
CA LEU A 101 -24.79 -25.13 -14.86
C LEU A 101 -24.75 -26.07 -16.06
N TYR A 102 -23.90 -27.10 -16.03
CA TYR A 102 -23.83 -28.11 -17.10
C TYR A 102 -25.14 -28.92 -17.20
N GLN A 103 -25.73 -29.32 -16.07
CA GLN A 103 -27.01 -30.04 -16.05
C GLN A 103 -28.15 -29.17 -16.59
N GLN A 104 -28.23 -27.90 -16.20
CA GLN A 104 -29.23 -26.98 -16.74
C GLN A 104 -29.06 -26.80 -18.24
N ARG A 105 -27.83 -26.70 -18.75
CA ARG A 105 -27.57 -26.57 -20.20
C ARG A 105 -27.88 -27.84 -21.00
N LEU A 106 -27.87 -29.02 -20.37
CA LEU A 106 -28.28 -30.30 -20.97
C LEU A 106 -29.79 -30.55 -20.92
N ALA A 107 -30.51 -29.84 -20.04
CA ALA A 107 -31.96 -29.95 -19.87
C ALA A 107 -32.77 -29.00 -20.78
N PHE A 108 -32.10 -28.12 -21.51
CA PHE A 108 -32.65 -27.30 -22.61
C PHE A 108 -32.20 -27.88 -23.96
#